data_AF-A0AAD3T333-F1
#
_entry.id   AF-A0AAD3T333-F1
#
_cell.length_a   1.000
_cell.length_b   1.000
_cell.length_c   1.000
_cell.angle_alpha   90.00
_cell.angle_beta   90.00
_cell.angle_gamma   90.00
#
_symmetry.space_group_name_H-M   'P 1'
#
loop_
_entity.id
_entity.type
_entity.pdbx_description
1 polymer ?
#
loop_
_entity_poly.entity_id
_entity_poly.type
_entity_poly.pdbx_seq_one_letter_code
_entity_poly.pdbx_strand_id
1 'polypeptide(L)' 'MDDNVYNHVRGETNANELWEKLQKLYASKAVNNKIYHLMRLMQIRYKDGSSVTDHLNEFPSCVDQLNGMGIKFENEVLGL' A
#
# COMPACT_ATOMS: atom_id res chain seq x y z
N MET A 1 2.38 -15.10 3.39
CA MET A 1 1.57 -16.15 4.02
C MET A 1 0.21 -15.54 4.27
N ASP A 2 -0.85 -16.14 3.73
CA ASP A 2 -2.20 -15.62 3.88
C ASP A 2 -2.61 -15.64 5.35
N ASP A 3 -2.69 -14.46 5.93
CA ASP A 3 -3.25 -14.23 7.25
C ASP A 3 -4.75 -14.46 7.13
N ASN A 4 -5.19 -15.72 7.33
CA ASN A 4 -6.54 -16.14 7.01
C ASN A 4 -7.55 -15.33 7.84
N VAL A 5 -8.40 -14.57 7.16
CA VAL A 5 -9.46 -13.75 7.76
C VAL A 5 -10.33 -14.58 8.70
N TYR A 6 -10.57 -15.86 8.35
CA TYR A 6 -11.31 -16.80 9.19
C TYR A 6 -10.72 -16.95 10.60
N ASN A 7 -9.39 -17.00 10.73
CA ASN A 7 -8.73 -17.14 12.04
C ASN A 7 -8.95 -15.92 12.94
N HIS A 8 -9.17 -14.75 12.35
CA HIS A 8 -9.39 -13.51 13.09
C HIS A 8 -10.81 -13.37 13.62
N VAL A 9 -11.77 -14.13 13.06
CA VAL A 9 -13.20 -13.93 13.32
C VAL A 9 -13.96 -15.19 13.76
N ARG A 10 -13.33 -16.36 13.78
CA ARG A 10 -13.99 -17.66 14.07
C ARG A 10 -14.67 -17.77 15.45
N GLY A 11 -14.39 -16.88 16.38
CA GLY A 11 -14.96 -16.87 17.73
C GLY A 11 -16.21 -15.99 17.87
N GLU A 12 -16.56 -15.23 16.84
CA GLU A 12 -17.46 -14.09 17.01
C GLU A 12 -18.89 -14.51 16.73
N THR A 13 -19.72 -14.44 17.77
CA THR A 13 -21.14 -14.84 17.72
C THR A 13 -22.08 -13.65 17.47
N ASN A 14 -21.56 -12.42 17.57
CA ASN A 14 -22.32 -11.19 17.33
C ASN A 14 -21.95 -10.59 15.97
N ALA A 15 -22.96 -10.34 15.13
CA ALA A 15 -22.76 -9.81 13.78
C ALA A 15 -22.13 -8.40 13.76
N ASN A 16 -22.44 -7.55 14.75
CA ASN A 16 -21.86 -6.21 14.86
C ASN A 16 -20.37 -6.28 15.21
N GLU A 17 -19.99 -7.10 16.19
CA GLU A 17 -18.59 -7.29 16.60
C GLU A 17 -17.76 -7.89 15.45
N LEU A 18 -18.33 -8.85 14.72
CA LEU A 18 -17.74 -9.43 13.52
C LEU A 18 -17.46 -8.35 12.46
N TRP A 19 -18.43 -7.49 12.17
CA TRP A 19 -18.30 -6.42 11.18
C TRP A 19 -17.21 -5.41 11.57
N GLU A 20 -17.19 -4.96 12.83
CA GLU A 20 -16.16 -4.04 13.32
C GLU A 20 -14.74 -4.61 13.20
N LYS A 21 -14.57 -5.90 13.49
CA LYS A 21 -13.26 -6.56 13.45
C LYS A 21 -12.75 -6.71 12.02
N LEU A 22 -13.63 -7.07 11.08
CA LEU A 22 -13.32 -7.09 9.65
C LEU A 22 -12.97 -5.69 9.16
N GLN A 23 -13.76 -4.68 9.51
CA GLN A 23 -13.49 -3.29 9.15
C GLN A 23 -12.11 -2.83 9.64
N LYS A 24 -11.76 -3.12 10.91
CA LYS A 24 -10.44 -2.82 11.48
C LYS A 24 -9.31 -3.58 10.79
N LEU A 25 -9.48 -4.87 10.49
CA LEU A 25 -8.47 -5.69 9.82
C LEU A 25 -8.17 -5.16 8.41
N TYR A 26 -9.21 -4.88 7.62
CA TYR A 26 -9.06 -4.35 6.27
C TYR A 26 -8.59 -2.89 6.25
N ALA A 27 -9.01 -2.06 7.21
CA ALA A 27 -8.46 -0.72 7.38
C ALA A 27 -6.96 -0.75 7.71
N SER A 28 -6.55 -1.63 8.64
CA SER A 28 -5.13 -1.84 8.98
C SER A 28 -4.33 -2.33 7.78
N LYS A 29 -4.84 -3.31 7.02
CA LYS A 29 -4.19 -3.81 5.81
C LYS A 29 -4.07 -2.72 4.74
N ALA A 30 -5.12 -1.92 4.54
CA ALA A 30 -5.08 -0.79 3.61
C ALA A 30 -4.06 0.28 4.04
N VAL A 31 -3.99 0.62 5.34
CA VAL A 31 -3.01 1.56 5.90
C VAL A 31 -1.59 1.01 5.76
N ASN A 32 -1.36 -0.26 6.09
CA ASN A 32 -0.05 -0.91 5.95
C ASN A 32 0.40 -0.96 4.50
N ASN A 33 -0.52 -1.24 3.56
CA ASN A 33 -0.22 -1.20 2.12
C ASN A 33 0.19 0.21 1.71
N LYS A 34 -0.54 1.25 2.12
CA LYS A 34 -0.19 2.66 1.84
C LYS A 34 1.20 3.02 2.37
N ILE A 35 1.50 2.66 3.63
CA ILE A 35 2.81 2.91 4.25
C ILE A 35 3.91 2.18 3.50
N TYR A 36 3.70 0.91 3.13
CA TYR A 36 4.67 0.13 2.36
C TYR A 36 5.01 0.82 1.02
N HIS A 37 4.00 1.29 0.27
CA HIS A 37 4.23 1.98 -0.99
C HIS A 37 4.93 3.34 -0.82
N LEU A 38 4.62 4.09 0.25
CA LEU A 38 5.35 5.33 0.59
C LEU A 38 6.82 5.06 0.94
N MET A 39 7.09 4.01 1.72
CA MET A 39 8.46 3.61 2.05
C MET A 39 9.22 3.18 0.81
N ARG A 40 8.58 2.43 -0.11
CA ARG A 40 9.16 2.07 -1.40
C ARG A 40 9.51 3.31 -2.22
N LEU A 41 8.59 4.27 -2.35
CA LEU A 41 8.81 5.54 -3.05
C LEU A 41 10.05 6.28 -2.52
N MET A 42 10.19 6.40 -1.19
CA MET A 42 11.34 7.03 -0.54
C MET A 42 12.68 6.27 -0.73
N GLN A 43 12.61 5.00 -1.13
CA GLN A 43 13.77 4.12 -1.28
C GLN A 43 14.17 3.89 -2.75
N ILE A 44 13.44 4.46 -3.72
CA ILE A 44 13.80 4.37 -5.14
C ILE A 44 15.21 4.96 -5.33
N ARG A 45 16.12 4.09 -5.76
CA ARG A 45 17.52 4.43 -6.06
C ARG A 45 17.96 3.57 -7.23
N TYR A 46 18.81 4.14 -8.08
CA TYR A 46 19.35 3.39 -9.20
C TYR A 46 20.11 2.18 -8.68
N LYS A 47 19.85 1.02 -9.29
CA LYS A 47 20.52 -0.23 -8.97
C LYS A 47 21.48 -0.57 -10.09
N ASP A 48 22.76 -0.74 -9.76
CA ASP A 48 23.76 -1.11 -10.75
C ASP A 48 23.39 -2.40 -11.48
N GLY A 49 23.46 -2.37 -12.82
CA GLY A 49 23.05 -3.46 -13.69
C GLY A 49 21.55 -3.51 -14.02
N SER A 50 20.73 -2.60 -13.49
CA SER A 50 19.32 -2.42 -13.92
C SER A 50 19.23 -1.57 -15.19
N SER A 51 18.15 -1.75 -15.95
CA SER A 51 17.85 -0.89 -17.09
C SER A 51 17.58 0.54 -16.61
N VAL A 52 18.26 1.51 -17.21
CA VAL A 52 18.01 2.94 -16.95
C VAL A 52 16.56 3.30 -17.22
N THR A 53 15.96 2.74 -18.28
CA THR A 53 14.55 2.97 -18.62
C THR A 53 13.61 2.41 -17.55
N ASP A 54 13.90 1.23 -17.01
CA ASP A 54 13.08 0.64 -15.95
C ASP A 54 13.18 1.46 -14.66
N HIS A 55 14.38 1.94 -14.32
CA HIS A 55 14.59 2.82 -13.18
C HIS A 55 13.84 4.15 -13.32
N LEU A 56 13.91 4.80 -14.49
CA LEU A 56 13.19 6.05 -14.76
C LEU A 56 11.67 5.87 -14.68
N ASN A 57 11.16 4.68 -15.03
CA ASN A 57 9.74 4.37 -14.94
C ASN A 57 9.29 3.94 -13.54
N GLU A 58 10.21 3.65 -12.61
CA GLU A 58 9.86 3.15 -11.29
C GLU A 58 9.15 4.21 -10.43
N PHE A 59 9.61 5.46 -10.49
CA PHE A 59 9.02 6.58 -9.77
C PHE A 59 7.58 6.88 -10.22
N PRO A 60 7.30 7.18 -11.50
CA PRO A 60 5.93 7.47 -11.94
C PRO A 60 5.00 6.28 -11.71
N SER A 61 5.46 5.04 -11.91
CA SER A 61 4.66 3.85 -11.60
C SER A 61 4.29 3.76 -10.12
N CYS A 62 5.22 4.06 -9.20
CA CYS A 62 4.94 4.05 -7.77
C CYS A 62 4.00 5.18 -7.34
N VAL A 63 4.13 6.36 -7.96
CA VAL A 63 3.20 7.50 -7.76
C VAL A 63 1.78 7.14 -8.22
N ASP A 64 1.63 6.53 -9.39
CA ASP A 64 0.32 6.12 -9.91
C ASP A 64 -0.37 5.10 -9.01
N GLN A 65 0.38 4.16 -8.45
CA GLN A 65 -0.13 3.21 -7.46
C GLN A 65 -0.65 3.93 -6.21
N LEU A 66 0.10 4.91 -5.69
CA LEU A 66 -0.29 5.69 -4.52
C LEU A 66 -1.50 6.60 -4.79
N ASN A 67 -1.60 7.18 -5.98
CA ASN A 67 -2.77 7.92 -6.45
C ASN A 67 -4.01 7.02 -6.48
N GLY A 68 -3.89 5.78 -6.98
CA GLY A 68 -4.96 4.78 -6.95
C GLY A 68 -5.41 4.41 -5.53
N MET A 69 -4.54 4.59 -4.52
CA MET A 69 -4.86 4.41 -3.10
C MET A 69 -5.40 5.68 -2.41
N GLY A 70 -5.62 6.75 -3.18
CA GLY A 70 -6.14 8.03 -2.70
C GLY A 70 -5.10 8.93 -2.01
N ILE A 71 -3.81 8.63 -2.14
CA ILE A 71 -2.73 9.52 -1.69
C ILE A 71 -2.39 10.44 -2.85
N LYS A 72 -2.64 11.74 -2.68
CA LYS A 72 -2.33 12.75 -3.69
C LYS A 72 -1.05 13.48 -3.33
N PHE A 73 -0.21 13.71 -4.32
CA PHE A 73 0.99 14.53 -4.21
C PHE A 73 0.76 15.88 -4.89
N GLU A 74 1.40 16.93 -4.38
CA GLU A 74 1.38 18.24 -5.02
C GLU A 74 2.19 18.20 -6.32
N ASN A 75 1.80 19.01 -7.30
CA ASN A 75 2.46 19.03 -8.62
C ASN A 75 3.96 19.37 -8.53
N GLU A 76 4.37 20.16 -7.53
CA GLU A 76 5.78 20.48 -7.26
C GLU A 76 6.60 19.24 -6.90
N VAL A 77 5.99 18.27 -6.23
CA VAL A 77 6.60 16.98 -5.86
C VAL A 77 6.64 16.01 -7.04
N LEU A 78 5.72 16.16 -7.99
CA LEU A 78 5.59 15.29 -9.18
C LEU A 78 6.43 15.76 -10.38
N GLY A 79 6.90 17.01 -10.38
CA GLY A 79 7.62 17.64 -11.49
C GLY A 79 9.14 17.46 -11.50
N LEU A 80 9.68 16.58 -10.64
CA LEU A 80 11.09 16.17 -10.62
C LEU A 80 11.33 14.96 -11.54
#